data_AF-A0A063B6U5-F1
#
_entry.id   AF-A0A063B6U5-F1
#
_cell.length_a   1.000
_cell.length_b   1.000
_cell.length_c   1.000
_cell.angle_alpha   90.00
_cell.angle_beta   90.00
_cell.angle_gamma   90.00
#
_symmetry.space_group_name_H-M   'P 1'
#
loop_
_entity.id
_entity.type
_entity.pdbx_description
1 polymer ?
#
loop_
_entity_poly.entity_id
_entity_poly.type
_entity_poly.pdbx_seq_one_letter_code
_entity_poly.pdbx_strand_id
1 'polypeptide(L)'
;MADSHRRTWAILDDLSPSRLQVRYDPGINPPIWEYAHIAWFTEHWVLRAPRPGQDGRLTATLPSMLADADRLFDSMRVAHPDRWHLAMPPLAALRGYAAAVLERVLATLDASDDTDDALYFFRLALFHEDMHAEALTYMRQTLDYSLPVAAGLPAVRPDAGSVRGGAMRS
;
A
#
# COMPACT_ATOMS: atom_id res chain seq x y z
N MET A 1 -4.28 -1.49 -10.40
CA MET A 1 -3.02 -0.90 -9.91
C MET A 1 -3.06 0.63 -9.89
N ALA A 2 -3.24 1.32 -11.02
CA ALA A 2 -3.28 2.79 -11.03
C ALA A 2 -4.33 3.42 -10.08
N ASP A 3 -5.53 2.84 -10.00
CA ASP A 3 -6.57 3.32 -9.07
C ASP A 3 -6.20 3.10 -7.60
N SER A 4 -5.72 1.90 -7.26
CA SER A 4 -5.23 1.57 -5.92
C SER A 4 -4.12 2.54 -5.49
N HIS A 5 -3.10 2.75 -6.33
CA HIS A 5 -2.01 3.68 -6.03
C HIS A 5 -2.47 5.12 -5.80
N ARG A 6 -3.39 5.60 -6.63
CA ARG A 6 -3.99 6.93 -6.46
C ARG A 6 -4.74 7.04 -5.13
N ARG A 7 -5.51 6.01 -4.75
CA ARG A 7 -6.24 5.99 -3.47
C ARG A 7 -5.28 5.96 -2.29
N THR A 8 -4.25 5.12 -2.34
CA THR A 8 -3.20 5.05 -1.32
C THR A 8 -2.56 6.41 -1.09
N TRP A 9 -2.15 7.12 -2.15
CA TRP A 9 -1.58 8.46 -2.01
C TRP A 9 -2.59 9.49 -1.49
N ALA A 10 -3.86 9.41 -1.91
CA ALA A 10 -4.91 10.31 -1.44
C ALA A 10 -5.19 10.18 0.07
N ILE A 11 -4.79 9.08 0.73
CA ILE A 11 -4.83 8.95 2.19
C ILE A 11 -3.72 9.76 2.86
N LEU A 12 -2.75 10.30 2.14
CA LEU A 12 -1.62 11.06 2.70
C LEU A 12 -1.52 12.49 2.18
N ASP A 13 -2.14 12.80 1.03
CA ASP A 13 -1.83 14.01 0.28
C ASP A 13 -2.22 15.34 0.95
N ASP A 14 -3.22 15.33 1.83
CA ASP A 14 -3.71 16.50 2.58
C ASP A 14 -2.99 16.67 3.93
N LEU A 15 -2.13 15.73 4.32
CA LEU A 15 -1.38 15.82 5.57
C LEU A 15 -0.25 16.85 5.45
N SER A 16 -0.20 17.77 6.41
CA SER A 16 0.94 18.67 6.56
C SER A 16 2.23 17.89 6.84
N PRO A 17 3.42 18.46 6.57
CA PRO A 17 4.69 17.83 6.93
C PRO A 17 4.76 17.37 8.40
N SER A 18 4.17 18.15 9.32
CA SER A 18 4.09 17.79 10.74
C SER A 18 3.18 16.59 11.03
N ARG A 19 2.11 16.37 10.24
CA ARG A 19 1.22 15.20 10.37
C ARG A 19 1.78 13.95 9.70
N LEU A 20 2.72 14.11 8.78
CA LEU A 20 3.48 13.00 8.20
C LEU A 20 4.59 12.50 9.15
N GLN A 21 4.95 13.30 10.16
CA GLN A 21 5.93 12.96 11.21
C GLN A 21 5.21 12.52 12.49
N VAL A 22 4.89 11.24 12.55
CA VAL A 22 4.13 10.64 13.67
C VAL A 22 5.07 10.11 14.76
N ARG A 23 4.61 10.10 16.01
CA ARG A 23 5.34 9.44 17.10
C ARG A 23 5.32 7.92 16.90
N TYR A 24 6.27 7.23 17.52
CA TYR A 24 6.24 5.78 17.57
C TYR A 24 4.94 5.30 18.20
N ASP A 25 4.28 4.38 17.51
CA ASP A 25 3.13 3.63 18.00
C ASP A 25 3.23 2.21 17.42
N PRO A 26 3.05 1.16 18.23
CA PRO A 26 3.23 -0.22 17.80
C PRO A 26 2.20 -0.72 16.77
N GLY A 27 1.09 0.01 16.57
CA GLY A 27 0.01 -0.37 15.67
C GLY A 27 0.10 0.22 14.25
N ILE A 28 0.95 1.23 14.01
CA ILE A 28 1.05 1.92 12.72
C ILE A 28 2.48 1.93 12.21
N ASN A 29 2.69 2.23 10.93
CA ASN A 29 4.01 2.59 10.41
C ASN A 29 4.17 4.11 10.29
N PRO A 30 5.41 4.63 10.17
CA PRO A 30 5.61 6.00 9.70
C PRO A 30 4.97 6.16 8.31
N PRO A 31 4.08 7.16 8.09
CA PRO A 31 3.27 7.23 6.86
C PRO A 31 4.09 7.23 5.57
N ILE A 32 5.22 7.96 5.56
CA ILE A 32 6.10 8.04 4.40
C ILE A 32 6.91 6.76 4.19
N TRP A 33 7.25 6.05 5.27
CA TRP A 33 7.90 4.74 5.17
C TRP A 33 6.95 3.72 4.55
N GLU A 34 5.70 3.70 4.99
CA GLU A 34 4.68 2.79 4.46
C GLU A 34 4.41 3.02 2.97
N TYR A 35 4.26 4.28 2.54
CA TYR A 35 4.11 4.60 1.11
C TYR A 35 5.31 4.15 0.27
N ALA A 36 6.54 4.37 0.76
CA ALA A 36 7.75 3.92 0.07
C ALA A 36 7.89 2.37 0.08
N HIS A 37 7.44 1.71 1.15
CA HIS A 37 7.40 0.25 1.25
C HIS A 37 6.47 -0.38 0.23
N ILE A 38 5.29 0.20 -0.01
CA ILE A 38 4.35 -0.26 -1.04
C ILE A 38 5.01 -0.23 -2.43
N ALA A 39 5.66 0.89 -2.76
CA ALA A 39 6.39 1.03 -4.03
C ALA A 39 7.53 0.01 -4.14
N TRP A 40 8.31 -0.16 -3.06
CA TRP A 40 9.38 -1.15 -2.99
C TRP A 40 8.89 -2.58 -3.18
N PHE A 41 7.81 -2.96 -2.50
CA PHE A 41 7.24 -4.30 -2.60
C PHE A 41 6.77 -4.58 -4.02
N THR A 42 6.08 -3.63 -4.63
CA THR A 42 5.61 -3.72 -6.02
C THR A 42 6.79 -3.90 -6.97
N GLU A 43 7.83 -3.07 -6.84
CA GLU A 43 9.04 -3.18 -7.65
C GLU A 43 9.70 -4.54 -7.47
N HIS A 44 9.88 -5.00 -6.22
CA HIS A 44 10.55 -6.24 -5.86
C HIS A 44 9.93 -7.45 -6.56
N TRP A 45 8.60 -7.55 -6.50
CA TRP A 45 7.90 -8.73 -7.03
C TRP A 45 7.60 -8.66 -8.52
N VAL A 46 7.35 -7.46 -9.05
CA VAL A 46 6.92 -7.30 -10.46
C VAL A 46 8.11 -7.04 -11.38
N LEU A 47 9.03 -6.16 -10.98
CA LEU A 47 10.04 -5.62 -11.90
C LEU A 47 11.42 -6.27 -11.76
N ARG A 48 11.68 -6.98 -10.65
CA ARG A 48 13.02 -7.50 -10.36
C ARG A 48 13.21 -8.99 -10.61
N ALA A 49 12.35 -9.57 -11.45
CA ALA A 49 12.46 -10.96 -11.93
C ALA A 49 12.79 -11.97 -10.81
N PRO A 50 11.90 -12.14 -9.81
CA PRO A 50 12.15 -13.04 -8.69
C PRO A 50 12.36 -14.48 -9.16
N ARG A 51 13.39 -15.15 -8.63
CA ARG A 51 13.70 -16.56 -8.96
C ARG A 51 13.88 -17.38 -7.68
N PRO A 52 13.56 -18.68 -7.70
CA PRO A 52 13.76 -19.53 -6.54
C PRO A 52 15.26 -19.73 -6.29
N GLY A 53 15.67 -19.54 -5.04
CA GLY A 53 16.99 -19.92 -4.55
C GLY A 53 17.10 -21.43 -4.30
N GLN A 54 18.25 -21.87 -3.78
CA GLN A 54 18.49 -23.28 -3.44
C GLN A 54 17.55 -23.80 -2.34
N ASP A 55 17.05 -22.91 -1.49
CA ASP A 55 16.07 -23.18 -0.43
C ASP A 55 14.61 -23.08 -0.92
N GLY A 56 14.40 -22.86 -2.23
CA GLY A 56 13.08 -22.70 -2.83
C GLY A 56 12.45 -21.32 -2.62
N ARG A 57 13.09 -20.39 -1.89
CA ARG A 57 12.54 -19.05 -1.67
C ARG A 57 12.75 -18.18 -2.89
N LEU A 58 11.70 -17.50 -3.34
CA LEU A 58 11.80 -16.50 -4.38
C LEU A 58 12.59 -15.29 -3.89
N THR A 59 13.55 -14.84 -4.68
CA THR A 59 14.38 -13.66 -4.40
C THR A 59 14.50 -12.81 -5.66
N ALA A 60 14.26 -11.51 -5.54
CA ALA A 60 14.53 -10.53 -6.60
C ALA A 60 15.98 -10.65 -7.12
N THR A 61 16.16 -10.65 -8.44
CA THR A 61 17.46 -10.84 -9.09
C THR A 61 18.04 -9.58 -9.72
N LEU A 62 17.23 -8.53 -9.87
CA LEU A 62 17.68 -7.21 -10.33
C LEU A 62 17.81 -6.23 -9.15
N PRO A 63 18.68 -5.22 -9.25
CA PRO A 63 18.80 -4.19 -8.21
C PRO A 63 17.56 -3.30 -8.15
N SER A 64 17.38 -2.60 -7.02
CA SER A 64 16.36 -1.55 -6.92
C SER A 64 16.69 -0.33 -7.79
N MET A 65 15.64 0.31 -8.30
CA MET A 65 15.68 1.65 -8.90
C MET A 65 16.09 2.73 -7.90
N LEU A 66 15.81 2.54 -6.61
CA LEU A 66 16.20 3.46 -5.54
C LEU A 66 17.36 2.86 -4.75
N ALA A 67 18.44 3.65 -4.58
CA ALA A 67 19.59 3.22 -3.79
C ALA A 67 19.17 2.85 -2.35
N ASP A 68 19.76 1.78 -1.82
CA ASP A 68 19.50 1.23 -0.48
C ASP A 68 18.04 0.80 -0.20
N ALA A 69 17.16 0.73 -1.19
CA ALA A 69 15.73 0.47 -0.94
C ALA A 69 15.47 -0.83 -0.17
N ASP A 70 16.22 -1.91 -0.43
CA ASP A 70 16.09 -3.18 0.31
C ASP A 70 16.49 -3.05 1.78
N ARG A 71 17.44 -2.16 2.10
CA ARG A 71 17.84 -1.88 3.48
C ARG A 71 16.82 -0.98 4.18
N LEU A 72 16.11 -0.15 3.44
CA LEU A 72 15.20 0.85 3.97
C LEU A 72 13.77 0.33 4.10
N PHE A 73 13.31 -0.51 3.17
CA PHE A 73 11.89 -0.80 2.97
C PHE A 73 11.55 -2.28 3.01
N ASP A 74 12.51 -3.20 3.11
CA ASP A 74 12.20 -4.61 3.36
C ASP A 74 11.71 -4.78 4.81
N SER A 75 10.40 -4.98 4.97
CA SER A 75 9.76 -5.14 6.28
C SER A 75 10.23 -6.38 7.05
N MET A 76 10.82 -7.37 6.37
CA MET A 76 11.43 -8.54 7.01
C MET A 76 12.83 -8.25 7.57
N ARG A 77 13.49 -7.19 7.08
CA ARG A 77 14.85 -6.79 7.50
C ARG A 77 14.83 -5.59 8.45
N VAL A 78 13.90 -4.66 8.24
CA VAL A 78 13.77 -3.45 9.05
C VAL A 78 12.79 -3.71 10.19
N ALA A 79 13.34 -3.81 11.40
CA ALA A 79 12.53 -3.95 12.61
C ALA A 79 11.58 -2.78 12.75
N HIS A 80 10.39 -3.05 13.29
CA HIS A 80 9.31 -2.06 13.35
C HIS A 80 9.72 -0.73 14.02
N PRO A 81 10.34 -0.71 15.22
CA PRO A 81 10.76 0.54 15.86
C PRO A 81 11.81 1.32 15.04
N ASP A 82 12.68 0.61 14.32
CA ASP A 82 13.78 1.22 13.57
C ASP A 82 13.28 2.07 12.40
N ARG A 83 12.05 1.84 11.93
CA ARG A 83 11.42 2.57 10.81
C ARG A 83 11.35 4.09 11.07
N TRP A 84 11.27 4.52 12.33
CA TRP A 84 11.27 5.94 12.72
C TRP A 84 12.66 6.60 12.71
N HIS A 85 13.73 5.81 12.66
CA HIS A 85 15.10 6.27 12.84
C HIS A 85 15.95 6.12 11.57
N LEU A 86 15.34 5.65 10.47
CA LEU A 86 16.00 5.53 9.19
C LEU A 86 16.36 6.91 8.62
N ALA A 87 17.55 6.99 8.03
CA ALA A 87 17.94 8.09 7.16
C ALA A 87 17.15 8.00 5.84
N MET A 88 15.93 8.53 5.86
CA MET A 88 15.00 8.48 4.73
C MET A 88 15.39 9.46 3.63
N PRO A 89 15.28 9.08 2.35
CA PRO A 89 15.32 10.04 1.24
C PRO A 89 14.25 11.12 1.38
N PRO A 90 14.43 12.31 0.79
CA PRO A 90 13.40 13.36 0.79
C PRO A 90 12.10 12.86 0.17
N LEU A 91 10.95 13.35 0.67
CA LEU A 91 9.62 12.96 0.19
C LEU A 91 9.48 13.05 -1.34
N ALA A 92 10.03 14.10 -1.96
CA ALA A 92 9.99 14.25 -3.43
C ALA A 92 10.69 13.11 -4.16
N ALA A 93 11.81 12.59 -3.63
CA ALA A 93 12.53 11.46 -4.20
C ALA A 93 11.72 10.16 -4.06
N LEU A 94 11.07 9.95 -2.91
CA LEU A 94 10.22 8.78 -2.67
C LEU A 94 8.96 8.80 -3.55
N ARG A 95 8.35 9.97 -3.77
CA ARG A 95 7.24 10.13 -4.73
C ARG A 95 7.68 9.88 -6.17
N GLY A 96 8.85 10.38 -6.56
CA GLY A 96 9.42 10.13 -7.88
C GLY A 96 9.70 8.63 -8.09
N TYR A 97 10.24 7.95 -7.08
CA TYR A 97 10.44 6.51 -7.09
C TYR A 97 9.14 5.74 -7.24
N ALA A 98 8.12 6.02 -6.40
CA ALA A 98 6.81 5.37 -6.49
C ALA A 98 6.14 5.56 -7.86
N ALA A 99 6.20 6.77 -8.42
CA ALA A 99 5.69 7.06 -9.75
C ALA A 99 6.41 6.26 -10.84
N ALA A 100 7.75 6.19 -10.78
CA ALA A 100 8.55 5.45 -11.76
C ALA A 100 8.32 3.93 -11.67
N VAL A 101 8.10 3.39 -10.46
CA VAL A 101 7.69 1.99 -10.28
C VAL A 101 6.32 1.75 -10.91
N LEU A 102 5.33 2.59 -10.59
CA LEU A 102 3.97 2.45 -11.15
C LEU A 102 3.98 2.49 -12.68
N GLU A 103 4.68 3.45 -13.28
CA GLU A 103 4.80 3.58 -14.73
C GLU A 103 5.35 2.29 -15.37
N ARG A 104 6.47 1.78 -14.85
CA ARG A 104 7.09 0.54 -15.37
C ARG A 104 6.22 -0.69 -15.14
N VAL A 105 5.55 -0.78 -14.01
CA VAL A 105 4.62 -1.89 -13.71
C VAL A 105 3.46 -1.90 -14.70
N LEU A 106 2.87 -0.74 -15.00
CA LEU A 106 1.78 -0.65 -15.97
C LEU A 106 2.24 -1.02 -17.38
N ALA A 107 3.44 -0.58 -17.79
CA ALA A 107 4.01 -0.97 -19.08
C ALA A 107 4.29 -2.48 -19.15
N THR A 108 4.84 -3.08 -18.08
CA THR A 108 5.07 -4.52 -18.02
C THR A 108 3.76 -5.31 -18.02
N LEU A 109 2.72 -4.81 -17.35
CA LEU A 109 1.39 -5.42 -17.32
C LEU A 109 0.73 -5.41 -18.71
N ASP A 110 0.80 -4.28 -19.43
CA ASP A 110 0.24 -4.13 -20.78
C ASP A 110 0.90 -5.09 -21.79
N ALA A 111 2.17 -5.42 -21.57
CA ALA A 111 2.92 -6.36 -22.40
C ALA A 111 2.83 -7.84 -21.93
N SER A 112 2.09 -8.13 -20.85
CA SER A 112 2.01 -9.47 -20.27
C SER A 112 0.90 -10.33 -20.89
N ASP A 113 1.09 -11.65 -20.85
CA ASP A 113 0.04 -12.59 -21.24
C ASP A 113 -1.11 -12.57 -20.21
N ASP A 114 -2.34 -12.74 -20.69
CA ASP A 114 -3.53 -12.84 -19.83
C ASP A 114 -3.69 -14.26 -19.26
N THR A 115 -2.73 -14.67 -18.44
CA THR A 115 -2.73 -15.97 -17.73
C THR A 115 -2.52 -15.77 -16.24
N ASP A 116 -2.98 -16.71 -15.43
CA ASP A 116 -2.87 -16.60 -13.97
C ASP A 116 -1.42 -16.53 -13.48
N ASP A 117 -0.53 -17.32 -14.09
CA ASP A 117 0.89 -17.33 -13.74
C ASP A 117 1.57 -16.00 -14.11
N ALA A 118 1.29 -15.45 -15.30
CA ALA A 118 1.83 -14.17 -15.74
C ALA A 118 1.32 -13.01 -14.87
N LEU A 119 0.06 -13.08 -14.42
CA LEU A 119 -0.60 -12.02 -13.64
C LEU A 119 -0.39 -12.14 -12.13
N TYR A 120 0.22 -13.23 -11.64
CA TYR A 120 0.34 -13.53 -10.22
C TYR A 120 0.96 -12.39 -9.41
N PHE A 121 2.15 -11.91 -9.78
CA PHE A 121 2.84 -10.87 -9.00
C PHE A 121 2.18 -9.50 -9.09
N PHE A 122 1.46 -9.20 -10.18
CA PHE A 122 0.67 -7.97 -10.29
C PHE A 122 -0.50 -7.99 -9.31
N ARG A 123 -1.21 -9.12 -9.20
CA ARG A 123 -2.29 -9.31 -8.23
C ARG A 123 -1.76 -9.30 -6.80
N LEU A 124 -0.62 -9.94 -6.55
CA LEU A 124 0.04 -9.91 -5.25
C LEU A 124 0.36 -8.46 -4.82
N ALA A 125 0.99 -7.69 -5.71
CA ALA A 125 1.32 -6.29 -5.44
C ALA A 125 0.05 -5.42 -5.25
N LEU A 126 -0.99 -5.64 -6.06
CA LEU A 126 -2.26 -4.94 -5.92
C LEU A 126 -2.92 -5.19 -4.55
N PHE A 127 -3.05 -6.45 -4.14
CA PHE A 127 -3.65 -6.78 -2.85
C PHE A 127 -2.80 -6.29 -1.67
N HIS A 128 -1.48 -6.32 -1.82
CA HIS A 128 -0.56 -5.76 -0.83
C HIS A 128 -0.75 -4.24 -0.67
N GLU A 129 -0.87 -3.51 -1.79
CA GLU A 129 -1.13 -2.07 -1.76
C GLU A 129 -2.49 -1.75 -1.13
N ASP A 130 -3.55 -2.48 -1.49
CA ASP A 130 -4.88 -2.31 -0.89
C ASP A 130 -4.89 -2.58 0.63
N MET A 131 -4.17 -3.62 1.09
CA MET A 131 -3.98 -3.90 2.51
C MET A 131 -3.28 -2.73 3.23
N HIS A 132 -2.24 -2.14 2.63
CA HIS A 132 -1.58 -0.98 3.23
C HIS A 132 -2.41 0.31 3.14
N ALA A 133 -3.28 0.45 2.14
CA ALA A 133 -4.25 1.55 2.12
C ALA A 133 -5.23 1.44 3.30
N GLU A 134 -5.66 0.23 3.67
CA GLU A 134 -6.44 0.01 4.88
C GLU A 134 -5.63 0.36 6.14
N ALA A 135 -4.36 -0.07 6.23
CA ALA A 135 -3.47 0.27 7.34
C ALA A 135 -3.27 1.80 7.50
N LEU A 136 -3.08 2.53 6.39
CA LEU A 136 -2.98 4.00 6.40
C LEU A 136 -4.29 4.67 6.80
N THR A 137 -5.44 4.08 6.44
CA THR A 137 -6.75 4.58 6.86
C THR A 137 -6.96 4.37 8.36
N TYR A 138 -6.62 3.18 8.87
CA TYR A 138 -6.59 2.88 10.30
C TYR A 138 -5.62 3.81 11.04
N MET A 139 -4.44 4.11 10.49
CA MET A 139 -3.49 5.06 11.06
C MET A 139 -4.12 6.44 11.27
N ARG A 140 -4.91 6.95 10.31
CA ARG A 140 -5.63 8.20 10.50
C ARG A 140 -6.59 8.14 11.68
N GLN A 141 -7.31 7.03 11.85
CA GLN A 141 -8.21 6.84 12.99
C GLN A 141 -7.43 6.83 14.31
N THR A 142 -6.32 6.08 14.36
CA THR A 142 -5.44 5.99 15.54
C THR A 142 -4.88 7.36 15.96
N LEU A 143 -4.60 8.24 15.00
CA LEU A 143 -4.05 9.58 15.25
C LEU A 143 -5.12 10.69 15.35
N ASP A 144 -6.40 10.33 15.32
CA ASP A 144 -7.53 11.28 15.32
C ASP A 144 -7.46 12.30 14.15
N TYR A 145 -6.99 11.83 12.98
CA TYR A 145 -6.97 12.60 11.75
C TYR A 145 -8.27 12.39 10.99
N SER A 146 -8.75 13.44 10.31
CA SER A 146 -9.92 13.34 9.44
C SER A 146 -9.71 12.27 8.37
N LEU A 147 -10.69 11.39 8.18
CA LEU A 147 -10.64 10.40 7.11
C LEU A 147 -10.79 11.07 5.73
N PRO A 148 -10.11 10.59 4.69
CA PRO A 148 -10.28 11.11 3.35
C PRO A 148 -11.72 10.87 2.87
N VAL A 149 -12.35 11.92 2.34
CA VAL A 149 -13.74 11.91 1.82
C VAL A 149 -13.95 10.85 0.73
N ALA A 150 -12.87 10.42 0.07
CA ALA A 150 -12.86 9.45 -1.01
C ALA A 150 -12.54 8.00 -0.60
N ALA A 151 -12.65 7.64 0.69
CA ALA A 151 -12.82 6.24 1.05
C ALA A 151 -14.21 5.83 0.59
N GLY A 152 -14.35 5.43 -0.68
CA GLY A 152 -15.59 5.02 -1.34
C GLY A 152 -16.20 3.75 -0.76
N LEU A 153 -16.40 3.73 0.56
CA LEU A 153 -17.29 2.80 1.23
C LEU A 153 -18.66 3.02 0.59
N PRO A 154 -19.29 1.98 0.02
CA PRO A 154 -20.65 2.11 -0.45
C PRO A 154 -21.48 2.61 0.73
N ALA A 155 -22.19 3.73 0.53
CA ALA A 155 -23.12 4.22 1.53
C ALA A 155 -24.10 3.09 1.83
N VAL A 156 -24.07 2.56 3.06
CA VAL A 156 -25.10 1.66 3.54
C VAL A 156 -26.37 2.50 3.56
N ARG A 157 -27.23 2.30 2.57
CA ARG A 157 -28.59 2.83 2.63
C ARG A 157 -29.22 2.21 3.87
N PRO A 158 -29.77 3.00 4.80
CA PRO A 158 -30.59 2.42 5.85
C PRO A 158 -31.78 1.78 5.14
N ASP A 159 -31.78 0.45 5.03
CA ASP A 159 -32.93 -0.27 4.53
C ASP A 159 -34.12 0.10 5.41
N ALA A 160 -35.13 0.70 4.78
CA ALA A 160 -36.43 0.98 5.35
C ALA A 160 -37.17 -0.35 5.57
N GLY A 161 -36.67 -1.17 6.49
CA GLY A 161 -37.34 -2.34 7.03
C GLY A 161 -38.41 -1.91 8.04
N SER A 162 -39.44 -1.19 7.59
CA SER A 162 -40.68 -1.10 8.35
C SER A 162 -41.34 -2.48 8.30
N VAL A 163 -41.08 -3.30 9.31
CA VAL A 163 -41.87 -4.49 9.58
C VAL A 163 -43.27 -4.00 9.98
N ARG A 164 -44.21 -4.03 9.03
CA ARG A 164 -45.63 -3.89 9.33
C ARG A 164 -46.02 -5.06 10.24
N GLY A 165 -46.32 -4.76 11.50
CA GLY A 165 -46.94 -5.70 12.41
C GLY A 165 -48.25 -6.23 11.83
N GLY A 166 -48.26 -7.50 11.46
CA GLY A 166 -49.48 -8.23 11.11
C GLY A 166 -50.27 -8.51 12.37
N ALA A 167 -51.40 -7.83 12.54
CA ALA A 167 -52.37 -8.15 13.57
C ALA A 167 -53.02 -9.52 13.29
N MET A 168 -52.86 -10.46 14.20
CA MET A 168 -53.62 -11.71 14.24
C MET A 168 -55.07 -11.36 14.59
N ARG A 169 -56.01 -11.63 13.67
CA ARG A 169 -57.44 -11.59 13.95
C ARG A 169 -57.88 -12.94 14.52
N SER A 170 -58.85 -12.83 15.42
CA SER A 170 -59.44 -13.80 16.35
C SER A 170 -59.88 -15.13 15.74
#